data_AF-A0A839I4A5-F1
#
_entry.id   AF-A0A839I4A5-F1
#
_cell.length_a   1.000
_cell.length_b   1.000
_cell.length_c   1.000
_cell.angle_alpha   90.00
_cell.angle_beta   90.00
_cell.angle_gamma   90.00
#
_symmetry.space_group_name_H-M   'P 1'
#
loop_
_entity.id
_entity.type
_entity.pdbx_description
1 polymer ?
#
loop_
_entity_poly.entity_id
_entity_poly.type
_entity_poly.pdbx_seq_one_letter_code
_entity_poly.pdbx_strand_id
1 'polypeptide(L)'
;MTIDQKISDYLPEYYPENQTCERVQGYFISPKLRDDFDSTPNEDRHSLELEHWFGRPYIDIEEFTFGTYQDYVTRMSQFRCELEIESETEFYESQQRSKESWFTAWPTGKRFESRCLTGGAWDRSSTLGMFATLDEAIARCKQDIILFG
;
A
#
# COMPACT_ATOMS: atom_id res chain seq x y z
N MET A 1 -23.64 -9.84 -1.52
CA MET A 1 -23.79 -8.99 -2.70
C MET A 1 -22.39 -8.65 -3.16
N THR A 2 -21.93 -9.27 -4.24
CA THR A 2 -20.75 -8.80 -4.95
C THR A 2 -21.12 -7.42 -5.49
N ILE A 3 -20.54 -6.37 -4.92
CA ILE A 3 -20.52 -5.09 -5.61
C ILE A 3 -19.68 -5.38 -6.85
N ASP A 4 -20.26 -5.28 -8.05
CA ASP A 4 -19.49 -5.22 -9.29
C ASP A 4 -18.61 -3.98 -9.17
N GLN A 5 -17.43 -4.15 -8.58
CA GLN A 5 -16.48 -3.08 -8.41
C GLN A 5 -15.93 -2.83 -9.81
N LYS A 6 -16.39 -1.72 -10.41
CA LYS A 6 -15.95 -1.33 -11.74
C LYS A 6 -14.43 -1.15 -11.71
N ILE A 7 -13.73 -2.04 -12.40
CA ILE A 7 -12.27 -1.97 -12.58
C ILE A 7 -11.95 -0.71 -13.39
N SER A 8 -11.01 0.09 -12.90
CA SER A 8 -10.62 1.32 -13.58
C SER A 8 -9.78 1.05 -14.82
N ASP A 9 -9.84 1.94 -15.82
CA ASP A 9 -9.09 1.80 -17.06
C ASP A 9 -7.58 1.84 -16.80
N TYR A 10 -6.81 1.00 -17.51
CA TYR A 10 -5.35 1.02 -17.44
C TYR A 10 -4.79 2.09 -18.40
N LEU A 11 -4.60 3.30 -17.88
CA LEU A 11 -4.12 4.47 -18.60
C LEU A 11 -2.58 4.50 -18.74
N PRO A 12 -2.04 5.21 -19.75
CA PRO A 12 -0.59 5.33 -19.97
C PRO A 12 0.22 5.85 -18.77
N GLU A 13 -0.37 6.66 -17.89
CA GLU A 13 0.31 7.16 -16.70
C GLU A 13 0.67 6.07 -15.68
N TYR A 14 0.07 4.89 -15.76
CA TYR A 14 0.38 3.74 -14.91
C TYR A 14 1.49 2.86 -15.50
N TYR A 15 2.01 3.21 -16.68
CA TYR A 15 3.02 2.39 -17.35
C TYR A 15 4.40 2.66 -16.74
N PRO A 16 5.28 1.65 -16.59
CA PRO A 16 6.63 1.83 -16.03
C PRO A 16 7.45 2.91 -16.75
N GLU A 17 7.32 3.05 -18.06
CA GLU A 17 8.04 4.04 -18.87
C GLU A 17 7.55 5.48 -18.66
N ASN A 18 6.30 5.66 -18.22
CA ASN A 18 5.67 6.97 -18.05
C ASN A 18 5.66 7.45 -16.59
N GLN A 19 6.20 6.64 -15.66
CA GLN A 19 6.30 7.01 -14.25
C GLN A 19 7.20 8.24 -14.05
N THR A 20 6.70 9.21 -13.30
CA THR A 20 7.42 10.42 -12.88
C THR A 20 8.00 10.34 -11.47
N CYS A 21 7.73 9.23 -10.76
CA CYS A 21 8.25 9.02 -9.42
C CYS A 21 9.78 8.83 -9.41
N GLU A 22 10.37 8.98 -8.23
CA GLU A 22 11.80 8.78 -8.06
C GLU A 22 12.18 7.32 -8.36
N ARG A 23 13.35 7.12 -8.96
CA ARG A 23 13.95 5.80 -9.14
C ARG A 23 15.30 5.75 -8.45
N VAL A 24 15.45 4.81 -7.51
CA VAL A 24 16.70 4.60 -6.78
C VAL A 24 17.21 3.20 -7.10
N GLN A 25 18.42 3.13 -7.66
CA GLN A 25 19.03 1.87 -8.11
C GLN A 25 18.13 1.04 -9.05
N GLY A 26 17.29 1.70 -9.84
CA GLY A 26 16.38 1.06 -10.80
C GLY A 26 15.00 0.67 -10.24
N TYR A 27 14.75 0.84 -8.94
CA TYR A 27 13.46 0.57 -8.31
C TYR A 27 12.62 1.85 -8.22
N PHE A 28 11.32 1.72 -8.52
CA PHE A 28 10.35 2.80 -8.40
C PHE A 28 10.02 3.07 -6.94
N ILE A 29 10.04 4.35 -6.55
CA ILE A 29 9.65 4.80 -5.21
C ILE A 29 8.25 5.43 -5.30
N SER A 30 7.26 4.80 -4.69
CA SER A 30 5.84 5.12 -4.76
C SER A 30 5.36 5.43 -6.19
N PRO A 31 5.41 4.43 -7.10
CA PRO A 31 4.89 4.60 -8.45
C PRO A 31 3.40 4.93 -8.44
N LYS A 32 2.96 5.66 -9.46
CA LYS A 32 1.54 5.89 -9.72
C LYS A 32 0.94 4.63 -10.32
N LEU A 33 0.23 3.87 -9.48
CA LEU A 33 -0.57 2.70 -9.85
C LEU A 33 -2.05 3.09 -9.95
N ARG A 34 -2.90 2.19 -10.46
CA ARG A 34 -4.36 2.38 -10.42
C ARG A 34 -4.84 2.44 -8.96
N ASP A 35 -5.87 3.24 -8.69
CA ASP A 35 -6.45 3.35 -7.35
C ASP A 35 -6.95 2.00 -6.82
N ASP A 36 -7.41 1.13 -7.71
CA ASP A 36 -7.90 -0.23 -7.44
C ASP A 36 -6.84 -1.32 -7.71
N PHE A 37 -5.55 -0.96 -7.88
CA PHE A 37 -4.47 -1.90 -8.18
C PHE A 37 -4.38 -3.03 -7.16
N ASP A 38 -4.48 -2.73 -5.86
CA ASP A 38 -4.44 -3.69 -4.76
C ASP A 38 -5.83 -4.21 -4.34
N SER A 39 -6.81 -4.11 -5.24
CA SER A 39 -8.14 -4.72 -5.10
C SER A 39 -8.67 -5.31 -6.41
N THR A 40 -7.83 -5.42 -7.45
CA THR A 40 -8.21 -5.99 -8.75
C THR A 40 -7.79 -7.45 -8.82
N PRO A 41 -8.72 -8.41 -8.97
CA PRO A 41 -8.41 -9.82 -9.21
C PRO A 41 -7.42 -10.01 -10.36
N ASN A 42 -6.43 -10.88 -10.19
CA ASN A 42 -5.38 -11.09 -11.20
C ASN A 42 -5.92 -11.51 -12.57
N GLU A 43 -7.03 -12.26 -12.59
CA GLU A 43 -7.71 -12.72 -13.81
C GLU A 43 -8.46 -11.60 -14.55
N ASP A 44 -8.84 -10.55 -13.83
CA ASP A 44 -9.57 -9.40 -14.38
C ASP A 44 -8.65 -8.21 -14.71
N ARG A 45 -7.34 -8.31 -14.41
CA ARG A 45 -6.35 -7.27 -14.71
C ARG A 45 -6.18 -7.09 -16.21
N HIS A 46 -5.95 -5.84 -16.60
CA HIS A 46 -5.56 -5.54 -17.97
C HIS A 46 -4.26 -6.27 -18.33
N SER A 47 -4.19 -6.87 -19.53
CA SER A 47 -3.02 -7.69 -19.95
C SER A 47 -1.70 -6.91 -19.88
N LEU A 48 -1.71 -5.65 -20.31
CA LEU A 48 -0.55 -4.76 -20.18
C LEU A 48 -0.17 -4.46 -18.73
N GLU A 49 -1.12 -4.42 -17.80
CA GLU A 49 -0.80 -4.21 -16.38
C GLU A 49 -0.02 -5.40 -15.83
N LEU A 50 -0.40 -6.62 -16.21
CA LEU A 50 0.35 -7.84 -15.87
C LEU A 50 1.74 -7.82 -16.51
N GLU A 51 1.86 -7.52 -17.81
CA GLU A 51 3.16 -7.40 -18.49
C GLU A 51 4.08 -6.37 -17.80
N HIS A 52 3.51 -5.24 -17.39
CA HIS A 52 4.26 -4.15 -16.81
C HIS A 52 4.69 -4.41 -15.37
N TRP A 53 3.80 -4.92 -14.52
CA TRP A 53 3.98 -4.90 -13.06
C TRP A 53 4.11 -6.29 -12.42
N PHE A 54 3.71 -7.37 -13.10
CA PHE A 54 3.87 -8.72 -12.55
C PHE A 54 5.35 -9.06 -12.38
N GLY A 55 5.73 -9.51 -11.18
CA GLY A 55 7.12 -9.79 -10.82
C GLY A 55 8.04 -8.56 -10.76
N ARG A 56 7.51 -7.34 -10.93
CA ARG A 56 8.28 -6.10 -10.78
C ARG A 56 8.17 -5.60 -9.34
N PRO A 57 9.24 -5.62 -8.54
CA PRO A 57 9.22 -4.99 -7.23
C PRO A 57 9.28 -3.46 -7.33
N TYR A 58 8.62 -2.81 -6.38
CA TYR A 58 8.66 -1.36 -6.14
C TYR A 58 8.66 -1.11 -4.63
N ILE A 59 8.89 0.13 -4.22
CA ILE A 59 8.97 0.51 -2.81
C ILE A 59 7.96 1.61 -2.54
N ASP A 60 7.07 1.41 -1.58
CA ASP A 60 6.22 2.47 -1.05
C ASP A 60 6.84 3.09 0.19
N ILE A 61 6.60 4.39 0.38
CA ILE A 61 6.98 5.12 1.58
C ILE A 61 5.71 5.50 2.33
N GLU A 62 5.59 5.02 3.55
CA GLU A 62 4.57 5.46 4.48
C GLU A 62 5.16 6.38 5.55
N GLU A 63 4.38 7.37 5.94
CA GLU A 63 4.68 8.29 7.04
C GLU A 63 3.52 8.26 8.04
N PHE A 64 3.83 8.54 9.31
CA PHE A 64 2.78 8.63 10.32
C PHE A 64 1.85 9.81 10.03
N THR A 65 0.54 9.55 9.99
CA THR A 65 -0.48 10.58 9.84
C THR A 65 -1.44 10.57 11.02
N PHE A 66 -1.91 11.75 11.40
CA PHE A 66 -3.00 11.88 12.36
C PHE A 66 -4.33 11.90 11.61
N GLY A 67 -5.27 11.04 12.02
CA GLY A 67 -6.67 11.18 11.65
C GLY A 67 -7.37 12.20 12.55
N THR A 68 -8.49 12.73 12.08
CA THR A 68 -9.39 13.55 12.90
C THR A 68 -10.41 12.66 13.61
N TYR A 69 -10.87 13.09 14.80
CA TYR A 69 -11.94 12.37 15.50
C TYR A 69 -13.22 12.31 14.66
N GLN A 70 -13.53 13.36 13.90
CA GLN A 70 -14.70 13.39 13.02
C GLN A 70 -14.64 12.31 11.93
N ASP A 71 -13.50 12.14 11.26
CA ASP A 71 -13.32 11.09 10.23
C ASP A 71 -13.44 9.70 10.85
N TYR A 72 -12.90 9.51 12.05
CA TYR A 72 -13.05 8.28 12.83
C TYR A 72 -14.52 7.98 13.13
N VAL A 73 -15.27 8.93 13.70
CA VAL A 73 -16.70 8.77 13.99
C VAL A 73 -17.49 8.45 12.72
N THR A 74 -17.24 9.19 11.63
CA THR A 74 -17.90 8.96 10.35
C THR A 74 -17.64 7.54 9.83
N ARG A 75 -16.38 7.06 9.87
CA ARG A 75 -16.04 5.69 9.47
C ARG A 75 -16.70 4.65 10.36
N MET A 76 -16.65 4.83 11.68
CA MET A 76 -17.21 3.88 12.64
C MET A 76 -18.74 3.81 12.57
N SER A 77 -19.41 4.93 12.26
CA SER A 77 -20.88 5.01 12.13
C SER A 77 -21.42 4.31 10.86
N GLN A 78 -20.58 3.97 9.88
CA GLN A 78 -20.99 3.24 8.68
C GLN A 78 -21.25 1.75 8.95
N PHE A 79 -20.65 1.21 10.01
CA PHE A 79 -20.87 -0.18 10.37
C PHE A 79 -22.27 -0.34 10.97
N ARG A 80 -23.06 -1.27 10.42
CA ARG A 80 -24.43 -1.58 10.87
C ARG A 80 -24.43 -2.48 12.12
N CYS A 81 -23.48 -2.30 13.02
CA CYS A 81 -23.41 -2.97 14.30
C CYS A 81 -23.32 -1.94 15.42
N GLU A 82 -23.86 -2.30 16.59
CA GLU A 82 -23.76 -1.49 17.80
C GLU A 82 -22.32 -1.57 18.31
N LEU A 83 -21.47 -0.68 17.80
CA LEU A 83 -20.13 -0.45 18.31
C LEU A 83 -20.16 0.76 19.23
N GLU A 84 -19.63 0.60 20.43
CA GLU A 84 -19.32 1.73 21.29
C GLU A 84 -18.18 2.52 20.63
N ILE A 85 -18.45 3.78 20.29
CA ILE A 85 -17.48 4.69 19.70
C ILE A 85 -16.69 5.30 20.86
N GLU A 86 -15.36 5.18 20.82
CA GLU A 86 -14.45 5.79 21.79
C GLU A 86 -14.68 7.30 21.89
N SER A 87 -14.47 7.88 23.07
CA SER A 87 -14.54 9.34 23.22
C SER A 87 -13.42 10.05 22.45
N GLU A 88 -13.58 11.35 22.20
CA GLU A 88 -12.57 12.17 21.51
C GLU A 88 -11.21 12.13 22.22
N THR A 89 -11.21 12.18 23.56
CA THR A 89 -9.99 12.09 24.38
C THR A 89 -9.31 10.74 24.19
N GLU A 90 -10.05 9.63 24.33
CA GLU A 90 -9.51 8.27 24.17
C GLU A 90 -8.93 8.05 22.77
N PHE A 91 -9.61 8.56 21.74
CA PHE A 91 -9.15 8.53 20.36
C PHE A 91 -7.78 9.21 20.22
N TYR A 92 -7.63 10.44 20.72
CA TYR A 92 -6.35 11.15 20.61
C TYR A 92 -5.24 10.53 21.46
N GLU A 93 -5.55 9.98 22.64
CA GLU A 93 -4.58 9.20 23.42
C GLU A 93 -4.11 7.96 22.66
N SER A 94 -5.03 7.26 21.99
CA SER A 94 -4.72 6.11 21.14
C SER A 94 -3.85 6.50 19.94
N GLN A 95 -4.13 7.65 19.32
CA GLN A 95 -3.31 8.21 18.25
C GLN A 95 -1.90 8.55 18.73
N GLN A 96 -1.72 9.08 19.95
CA GLN A 96 -0.37 9.31 20.51
C GLN A 96 0.39 8.00 20.76
N ARG A 97 -0.26 6.99 21.35
CA ARG A 97 0.36 5.65 21.53
C ARG A 97 0.78 5.03 20.19
N SER A 98 -0.07 5.19 19.17
CA SER A 98 0.21 4.73 17.81
C SER A 98 1.40 5.47 17.20
N LYS A 99 1.51 6.78 17.44
CA LYS A 99 2.65 7.59 17.04
C LYS A 99 3.93 7.12 17.73
N GLU A 100 3.92 6.96 19.05
CA GLU A 100 5.09 6.51 19.80
C GLU A 100 5.58 5.14 19.31
N SER A 101 4.65 4.21 19.07
CA SER A 101 4.94 2.90 18.52
C SER A 101 5.53 3.00 17.10
N TRP A 102 4.97 3.89 16.26
CA TRP A 102 5.48 4.16 14.91
C TRP A 102 6.92 4.67 14.93
N PHE A 103 7.22 5.69 15.74
CA PHE A 103 8.59 6.24 15.82
C PHE A 103 9.57 5.32 16.56
N THR A 104 9.07 4.38 17.37
CA THR A 104 9.90 3.31 17.93
C THR A 104 10.32 2.31 16.85
N ALA A 105 9.40 1.91 15.96
CA ALA A 105 9.70 0.99 14.85
C ALA A 105 10.47 1.69 13.72
N TRP A 106 10.15 2.94 13.43
CA TRP A 106 10.65 3.73 12.30
C TRP A 106 11.21 5.08 12.81
N PRO A 107 12.45 5.10 13.32
CA PRO A 107 13.00 6.30 13.98
C PRO A 107 13.07 7.56 13.11
N THR A 108 13.14 7.40 11.78
CA THR A 108 13.13 8.50 10.82
C THR A 108 11.72 9.04 10.52
N GLY A 109 10.68 8.40 11.07
CA GLY A 109 9.28 8.65 10.77
C GLY A 109 8.78 8.01 9.47
N LYS A 110 9.67 7.38 8.68
CA LYS A 110 9.35 6.76 7.39
C LYS A 110 9.47 5.25 7.46
N ARG A 111 8.46 4.54 6.96
CA ARG A 111 8.49 3.10 6.71
C ARG A 111 8.62 2.87 5.22
N PHE A 112 9.61 2.09 4.82
CA PHE A 112 9.82 1.68 3.42
C PHE A 112 9.28 0.27 3.25
N GLU A 113 8.28 0.11 2.39
CA GLU A 113 7.65 -1.18 2.13
C GLU A 113 8.00 -1.68 0.74
N SER A 114 8.73 -2.80 0.66
CA SER A 114 9.00 -3.46 -0.60
C SER A 114 7.77 -4.27 -1.01
N ARG A 115 7.21 -3.98 -2.18
CA ARG A 115 5.98 -4.58 -2.72
C ARG A 115 6.26 -5.23 -4.06
N CYS A 116 5.52 -6.27 -4.42
CA CYS A 116 5.56 -6.87 -5.76
C CYS A 116 4.26 -7.57 -6.10
N LEU A 117 3.74 -7.39 -7.31
CA LEU A 117 2.62 -8.20 -7.81
C LEU A 117 3.15 -9.59 -8.16
N THR A 118 3.10 -10.50 -7.18
CA THR A 118 3.63 -11.86 -7.31
C THR A 118 2.58 -12.86 -7.78
N GLY A 119 1.29 -12.50 -7.75
CA GLY A 119 0.17 -13.42 -7.96
C GLY A 119 -0.15 -14.32 -6.77
N GLY A 120 0.54 -14.18 -5.64
CA GLY A 120 0.30 -14.98 -4.44
C GLY A 120 -1.03 -14.64 -3.74
N ALA A 121 -1.42 -13.37 -3.75
CA ALA A 121 -2.77 -12.95 -3.40
C ALA A 121 -3.62 -12.86 -4.68
N TRP A 122 -4.92 -13.14 -4.55
CA TRP A 122 -5.85 -13.14 -5.68
C TRP A 122 -6.03 -11.75 -6.31
N ASP A 123 -5.95 -10.66 -5.52
CA ASP A 123 -6.38 -9.32 -5.93
C ASP A 123 -5.37 -8.20 -5.67
N ARG A 124 -4.20 -8.50 -5.09
CA ARG A 124 -3.23 -7.47 -4.66
C ARG A 124 -1.78 -7.90 -4.78
N SER A 125 -0.90 -6.91 -4.75
CA SER A 125 0.53 -7.14 -4.59
C SER A 125 0.86 -7.67 -3.19
N SER A 126 1.97 -8.42 -3.10
CA SER A 126 2.47 -9.02 -1.87
C SER A 126 3.52 -8.12 -1.22
N THR A 127 3.49 -8.05 0.10
CA THR A 127 4.52 -7.36 0.89
C THR A 127 5.73 -8.28 0.98
N LEU A 128 6.88 -7.79 0.49
CA LEU A 128 8.15 -8.49 0.58
C LEU A 128 8.87 -8.21 1.91
N GLY A 129 8.55 -7.07 2.54
CA GLY A 129 9.04 -6.66 3.86
C GLY A 129 8.82 -5.17 4.12
N MET A 130 8.94 -4.77 5.39
CA MET A 130 8.88 -3.39 5.86
C MET A 130 10.20 -3.04 6.54
N PHE A 131 10.75 -1.87 6.23
CA PHE A 131 12.11 -1.50 6.60
C PHE A 131 12.18 -0.05 7.10
N ALA A 132 13.14 0.23 7.98
CA ALA A 132 13.37 1.58 8.51
C ALA A 132 14.21 2.44 7.55
N THR A 133 14.86 1.81 6.57
CA THR A 133 15.73 2.50 5.60
C THR A 133 15.42 2.08 4.17
N LEU A 134 15.67 3.00 3.23
CA LEU A 134 15.51 2.73 1.80
C LEU A 134 16.48 1.66 1.29
N ASP A 135 17.71 1.64 1.81
CA ASP A 135 18.73 0.67 1.38
C ASP A 135 18.36 -0.77 1.72
N GLU A 136 17.76 -1.01 2.90
CA GLU A 136 17.25 -2.33 3.29
C GLU A 136 16.09 -2.77 2.38
N ALA A 137 15.16 -1.85 2.07
CA ALA A 137 14.06 -2.12 1.15
C ALA A 137 14.57 -2.49 -0.27
N ILE A 138 15.57 -1.76 -0.77
CA ILE A 138 16.24 -2.07 -2.04
C ILE A 138 16.95 -3.42 -1.97
N ALA A 139 17.67 -3.70 -0.87
CA ALA A 139 18.35 -4.98 -0.69
C ALA A 139 17.36 -6.15 -0.73
N ARG A 140 16.16 -6.00 -0.16
CA ARG A 140 15.10 -7.00 -0.25
C ARG A 140 14.58 -7.19 -1.68
N CYS A 141 14.44 -6.12 -2.45
CA CYS A 141 13.99 -6.19 -3.85
C CYS A 141 15.02 -6.82 -4.81
N LYS A 142 16.29 -6.92 -4.41
CA LYS A 142 17.36 -7.60 -5.17
C LYS A 142 17.40 -9.11 -4.96
N GLN A 143 16.77 -9.59 -3.89
CA GLN A 143 16.69 -11.03 -3.61
C GLN A 143 15.66 -11.68 -4.53
N ASP A 144 15.75 -13.01 -4.66
CA ASP A 144 14.78 -13.77 -5.43
C ASP A 144 13.36 -13.55 -4.88
N ILE A 145 12.42 -13.35 -5.79
CA ILE A 145 11.00 -13.15 -5.51
C ILE A 145 10.26 -14.37 -6.03
N ILE A 146 9.49 -15.01 -5.15
CA ILE A 146 8.63 -16.14 -5.52
C ILE A 146 7.40 -15.56 -6.23
N LEU A 147 7.17 -16.01 -7.45
CA LEU A 147 5.98 -15.70 -8.25
C LEU A 147 5.03 -16.90 -8.24
N PHE A 148 3.74 -16.61 -8.24
CA PHE A 148 2.64 -17.56 -8.22
C PHE A 148 1.76 -17.25 -9.43
N GLY A 149 1.63 -18.21 -10.34
CA GLY A 149 0.93 -18.04 -11.60
C GLY A 149 1.25 -19.16 -12.56
#